data_AF-F0YBQ5-F1
#
_entry.id   AF-F0YBQ5-F1
#
_cell.length_a   1.000
_cell.length_b   1.000
_cell.length_c   1.000
_cell.angle_alpha   90.00
_cell.angle_beta   90.00
_cell.angle_gamma   90.00
#
_symmetry.space_group_name_H-M   'P 1'
#
loop_
_entity.id
_entity.type
_entity.pdbx_description
1 polymer ?
#
loop_
_entity_poly.entity_id
_entity_poly.type
_entity_poly.pdbx_seq_one_letter_code
_entity_poly.pdbx_strand_id
1 'polypeptide(L)'
;PSHCWILVHGLHGTPFDMSHLAAAVEARCPSDALVHVAEANAGRTLDGVAAGGDRLVREISSVLRGKPKVDKLSFVCHDLGGLYARYALKALWAGGAVREWDEGGGEPAAFEGSLAAAEACRPRGVRAGSGAGAKALGGTARLANFVTFASPHLGSPRLARRCDGGPKTRRELLLEDRAPVPGRPALPLVLRLALDDDFLAPLKCFRRRACYANVKYDRSVEYASASVREK
;
A
#
# COMPACT_ATOMS: atom_id res chain seq x y z
N PRO A 1 8.06 -20.48 -6.70
CA PRO A 1 7.54 -19.50 -5.72
C PRO A 1 6.01 -19.43 -5.70
N SER A 2 5.39 -19.69 -4.53
CA SER A 2 3.97 -19.45 -4.26
C SER A 2 3.71 -18.08 -3.62
N HIS A 3 4.74 -17.45 -3.06
CA HIS A 3 4.61 -16.19 -2.33
C HIS A 3 5.33 -15.04 -3.04
N CYS A 4 4.58 -14.06 -3.52
CA CYS A 4 5.15 -12.83 -4.05
C CYS A 4 5.32 -11.75 -2.96
N TRP A 5 6.50 -11.12 -2.91
CA TRP A 5 6.83 -10.03 -2.01
C TRP A 5 7.12 -8.78 -2.83
N ILE A 6 6.32 -7.73 -2.64
CA ILE A 6 6.48 -6.43 -3.30
C ILE A 6 7.18 -5.48 -2.35
N LEU A 7 8.38 -5.04 -2.72
CA LEU A 7 9.18 -4.09 -1.95
C LEU A 7 9.07 -2.70 -2.59
N VAL A 8 8.68 -1.68 -1.82
CA VAL A 8 8.40 -0.33 -2.35
C VAL A 8 9.23 0.72 -1.63
N HIS A 9 10.07 1.45 -2.38
CA HIS A 9 10.95 2.50 -1.85
C HIS A 9 10.21 3.82 -1.57
N GLY A 10 10.91 4.74 -0.88
CA GLY A 10 10.39 6.02 -0.40
C GLY A 10 10.64 7.21 -1.33
N LEU A 11 10.37 8.42 -0.81
CA LEU A 11 10.57 9.69 -1.49
C LEU A 11 12.05 9.88 -1.89
N HIS A 12 12.30 10.31 -3.13
CA HIS A 12 13.65 10.40 -3.74
C HIS A 12 14.47 9.10 -3.75
N GLY A 13 13.89 7.98 -3.32
CA GLY A 13 14.56 6.68 -3.28
C GLY A 13 14.62 5.99 -4.64
N THR A 14 15.29 4.83 -4.63
CA THR A 14 15.44 3.94 -5.77
C THR A 14 15.23 2.48 -5.33
N PRO A 15 15.08 1.51 -6.26
CA PRO A 15 15.05 0.09 -5.93
C PRO A 15 16.25 -0.37 -5.10
N PHE A 16 17.42 0.27 -5.26
CA PHE A 16 18.62 -0.07 -4.51
C PHE A 16 18.43 0.04 -2.99
N ASP A 17 17.61 0.98 -2.52
CA ASP A 17 17.33 1.19 -1.09
C ASP A 17 16.68 -0.03 -0.43
N MET A 18 16.02 -0.87 -1.24
CA MET A 18 15.33 -2.08 -0.79
C MET A 18 16.18 -3.35 -0.99
N SER A 19 17.38 -3.24 -1.56
CA SER A 19 18.23 -4.39 -1.96
C SER A 19 18.57 -5.33 -0.79
N HIS A 20 18.97 -4.77 0.35
CA HIS A 20 19.26 -5.55 1.55
C HIS A 20 18.02 -6.28 2.09
N LEU A 21 16.85 -5.64 2.06
CA LEU A 21 15.59 -6.27 2.45
C LEU A 21 15.20 -7.38 1.46
N ALA A 22 15.40 -7.16 0.16
CA ALA A 22 15.15 -8.15 -0.87
C ALA A 22 15.99 -9.40 -0.64
N ALA A 23 17.31 -9.23 -0.50
CA ALA A 23 18.24 -10.32 -0.22
C ALA A 23 17.90 -11.07 1.08
N ALA A 24 17.48 -10.37 2.13
CA ALA A 24 17.06 -10.99 3.38
C ALA A 24 15.79 -11.84 3.25
N VAL A 25 14.81 -11.41 2.44
CA VAL A 25 13.59 -12.18 2.15
C VAL A 25 13.92 -13.42 1.32
N GLU A 26 14.74 -13.26 0.28
CA GLU A 26 15.18 -14.38 -0.58
C GLU A 26 15.94 -15.43 0.23
N ALA A 27 16.89 -15.00 1.08
CA ALA A 27 17.67 -15.91 1.92
C ALA A 27 16.81 -16.69 2.93
N ARG A 28 15.71 -16.10 3.41
CA ARG A 28 14.81 -16.76 4.37
C ARG A 28 13.83 -17.73 3.70
N CYS A 29 13.49 -17.52 2.43
CA CYS A 29 12.50 -18.31 1.69
C CYS A 29 12.96 -18.65 0.25
N PRO A 30 14.12 -19.30 0.07
CA PRO A 30 14.82 -19.37 -1.22
C PRO A 30 14.05 -20.10 -2.34
N SER A 31 13.18 -21.04 -2.01
CA SER A 31 12.39 -21.80 -3.00
C SER A 31 10.95 -21.30 -3.20
N ASP A 32 10.45 -20.46 -2.29
CA ASP A 32 9.03 -20.07 -2.24
C ASP A 32 8.78 -18.58 -2.48
N ALA A 33 9.80 -17.72 -2.34
CA ALA A 33 9.67 -16.28 -2.51
C ALA A 33 9.92 -15.82 -3.96
N LEU A 34 8.95 -15.13 -4.54
CA LEU A 34 9.13 -14.25 -5.69
C LEU A 34 9.28 -12.84 -5.14
N VAL A 35 10.50 -12.36 -5.00
CA VAL A 35 10.77 -11.00 -4.52
C VAL A 35 10.81 -10.05 -5.71
N HIS A 36 10.00 -8.99 -5.65
CA HIS A 36 9.96 -7.93 -6.64
C HIS A 36 10.19 -6.59 -5.95
N VAL A 37 11.26 -5.90 -6.34
CA VAL A 37 11.51 -4.53 -5.89
C VAL A 37 10.92 -3.57 -6.92
N ALA A 38 9.98 -2.73 -6.49
CA ALA A 38 9.23 -1.85 -7.37
C ALA A 38 10.13 -0.74 -7.96
N GLU A 39 10.10 -0.59 -9.28
CA GLU A 39 10.85 0.43 -10.02
C GLU A 39 9.96 1.57 -10.49
N ALA A 40 8.63 1.38 -10.54
CA ALA A 40 7.65 2.30 -11.13
C ALA A 40 7.75 3.75 -10.67
N ASN A 41 8.33 4.00 -9.49
CA ASN A 41 8.39 5.31 -8.85
C ASN A 41 9.80 5.90 -8.77
N ALA A 42 10.83 5.18 -9.23
CA ALA A 42 12.19 5.70 -9.32
C ALA A 42 12.21 6.96 -10.20
N GLY A 43 12.75 8.07 -9.68
CA GLY A 43 12.75 9.37 -10.37
C GLY A 43 11.37 10.03 -10.55
N ARG A 44 10.28 9.43 -10.05
CA ARG A 44 8.91 9.93 -10.22
C ARG A 44 8.16 10.07 -8.89
N THR A 45 8.88 10.28 -7.79
CA THR A 45 8.27 10.33 -6.46
C THR A 45 7.52 11.62 -6.13
N LEU A 46 7.57 12.62 -7.01
CA LEU A 46 7.11 13.98 -6.75
C LEU A 46 5.75 14.34 -7.39
N ASP A 47 5.19 13.44 -8.21
CA ASP A 47 3.95 13.66 -8.97
C ASP A 47 2.66 13.21 -8.26
N GLY A 48 2.77 12.83 -6.98
CA GLY A 48 1.67 12.51 -6.07
C GLY A 48 1.44 11.02 -5.84
N VAL A 49 0.83 10.71 -4.70
CA VAL A 49 0.53 9.36 -4.20
C VAL A 49 -0.37 8.58 -5.16
N ALA A 50 -1.39 9.23 -5.72
CA ALA A 50 -2.30 8.60 -6.68
C ALA A 50 -1.58 8.12 -7.95
N ALA A 51 -0.74 8.98 -8.54
CA ALA A 51 0.00 8.65 -9.74
C ALA A 51 1.00 7.51 -9.50
N GLY A 52 1.71 7.55 -8.36
CA GLY A 52 2.63 6.48 -7.98
C GLY A 52 1.95 5.16 -7.63
N GLY A 53 0.77 5.20 -7.00
CA GLY A 53 -0.06 4.03 -6.75
C GLY A 53 -0.58 3.40 -8.04
N ASP A 54 -1.05 4.20 -9.01
CA ASP A 54 -1.49 3.70 -10.32
C ASP A 54 -0.35 3.00 -11.08
N ARG A 55 0.87 3.55 -11.03
CA ARG A 55 2.03 2.88 -11.65
C ARG A 55 2.35 1.57 -10.95
N LEU A 56 2.31 1.55 -9.62
CA LEU A 56 2.54 0.35 -8.82
C LEU A 56 1.51 -0.76 -9.14
N VAL A 57 0.23 -0.42 -9.34
CA VAL A 57 -0.80 -1.39 -9.78
C VAL A 57 -0.42 -2.04 -11.10
N ARG A 58 0.01 -1.24 -12.09
CA ARG A 58 0.40 -1.76 -13.42
C ARG A 58 1.63 -2.67 -13.31
N GLU A 59 2.61 -2.26 -12.50
CA GLU A 59 3.83 -3.03 -12.27
C GLU A 59 3.53 -4.37 -11.59
N ILE A 60 2.79 -4.38 -10.47
CA ILE A 60 2.38 -5.61 -9.77
C ILE A 60 1.58 -6.53 -10.70
N SER A 61 0.67 -5.97 -11.50
CA SER A 61 -0.12 -6.76 -12.45
C SER A 61 0.76 -7.38 -13.54
N SER A 62 1.81 -6.69 -13.98
CA SER A 62 2.81 -7.23 -14.91
C SER A 62 3.62 -8.36 -14.25
N VAL A 63 4.07 -8.15 -13.02
CA VAL A 63 4.82 -9.14 -12.23
C VAL A 63 4.00 -10.41 -12.01
N LEU A 64 2.71 -10.31 -11.72
CA LEU A 64 1.86 -11.47 -11.44
C LEU A 64 1.30 -12.13 -12.70
N ARG A 65 1.41 -11.49 -13.87
CA ARG A 65 0.96 -12.06 -15.14
C ARG A 65 1.70 -13.37 -15.44
N GLY A 66 0.95 -14.41 -15.80
CA GLY A 66 1.51 -15.72 -16.15
C GLY A 66 2.12 -16.49 -14.98
N LYS A 67 1.85 -16.09 -13.72
CA LYS A 67 2.34 -16.76 -12.52
C LYS A 67 1.21 -17.40 -11.71
N PRO A 68 0.53 -18.45 -12.23
CA PRO A 68 -0.64 -19.06 -11.59
C PRO A 68 -0.32 -19.76 -10.26
N LYS A 69 0.97 -20.05 -9.99
CA LYS A 69 1.41 -20.64 -8.72
C LYS A 69 1.45 -19.64 -7.57
N VAL A 70 1.43 -18.33 -7.85
CA VAL A 70 1.48 -17.30 -6.81
C VAL A 70 0.10 -17.17 -6.17
N ASP A 71 -0.01 -17.61 -4.92
CA ASP A 71 -1.25 -17.62 -4.15
C ASP A 71 -1.21 -16.68 -2.93
N LYS A 72 -0.03 -16.13 -2.60
CA LYS A 72 0.19 -15.19 -1.50
C LYS A 72 0.88 -13.92 -2.01
N LEU A 73 0.45 -12.77 -1.49
CA LEU A 73 1.05 -11.47 -1.76
C LEU A 73 1.40 -10.74 -0.46
N SER A 74 2.65 -10.32 -0.33
CA SER A 74 3.14 -9.46 0.76
C SER A 74 3.63 -8.13 0.23
N PHE A 75 3.53 -7.10 1.05
CA PHE A 75 4.12 -5.79 0.84
C PHE A 75 5.12 -5.47 1.95
N VAL A 76 6.26 -4.91 1.55
CA VAL A 76 7.27 -4.33 2.45
C VAL A 76 7.60 -2.95 1.92
N CYS A 77 7.22 -1.91 2.64
CA CYS A 77 7.28 -0.55 2.13
C CYS A 77 8.08 0.36 3.05
N HIS A 78 8.85 1.26 2.46
CA HIS A 78 9.59 2.28 3.18
C HIS A 78 9.03 3.68 2.87
N ASP A 79 8.83 4.49 3.90
CA ASP A 79 8.46 5.91 3.79
C ASP A 79 7.23 6.10 2.86
N LEU A 80 7.33 6.94 1.82
CA LEU A 80 6.29 7.19 0.82
C LEU A 80 5.77 5.93 0.13
N GLY A 81 6.60 4.88 0.03
CA GLY A 81 6.22 3.60 -0.55
C GLY A 81 5.01 2.97 0.12
N GLY A 82 4.83 3.19 1.42
CA GLY A 82 3.65 2.71 2.16
C GLY A 82 2.37 3.39 1.69
N LEU A 83 2.42 4.68 1.33
CA LEU A 83 1.27 5.40 0.80
C LEU A 83 0.93 4.94 -0.63
N TYR A 84 1.94 4.72 -1.46
CA TYR A 84 1.73 4.11 -2.80
C TYR A 84 1.08 2.74 -2.70
N ALA A 85 1.53 1.89 -1.78
CA ALA A 85 0.96 0.55 -1.58
C ALA A 85 -0.50 0.62 -1.10
N ARG A 86 -0.82 1.49 -0.14
CA ARG A 86 -2.21 1.69 0.32
C ARG A 86 -3.12 2.14 -0.83
N TYR A 87 -2.66 3.08 -1.65
CA TYR A 87 -3.42 3.54 -2.81
C TYR A 87 -3.60 2.41 -3.84
N ALA A 88 -2.54 1.69 -4.17
CA ALA A 88 -2.57 0.58 -5.12
C ALA A 88 -3.49 -0.57 -4.67
N LEU A 89 -3.51 -0.87 -3.36
CA LEU A 89 -4.34 -1.93 -2.79
C LEU A 89 -5.83 -1.74 -3.05
N LYS A 90 -6.34 -0.51 -2.99
CA LYS A 90 -7.73 -0.20 -3.35
C LYS A 90 -8.06 -0.70 -4.76
N ALA A 91 -7.20 -0.41 -5.73
CA ALA A 91 -7.41 -0.79 -7.13
C ALA A 91 -7.24 -2.31 -7.36
N LEU A 92 -6.24 -2.93 -6.73
CA LEU A 92 -6.02 -4.37 -6.80
C LEU A 92 -7.21 -5.15 -6.22
N TRP A 93 -7.74 -4.68 -5.08
CA TRP A 93 -8.89 -5.29 -4.41
C TRP A 93 -10.19 -5.14 -5.21
N ALA A 94 -10.50 -3.91 -5.64
CA ALA A 94 -11.66 -3.63 -6.46
C ALA A 94 -11.63 -4.39 -7.81
N GLY A 95 -10.44 -4.57 -8.38
CA GLY A 95 -10.24 -5.36 -9.60
C GLY A 95 -10.28 -6.87 -9.43
N GLY A 96 -10.32 -7.37 -8.18
CA GLY A 96 -10.32 -8.80 -7.87
C GLY A 96 -9.00 -9.53 -8.09
N ALA A 97 -7.91 -8.77 -8.20
CA ALA A 97 -6.55 -9.31 -8.29
C ALA A 97 -6.08 -9.95 -6.97
N VAL A 98 -6.63 -9.46 -5.85
CA VAL A 98 -6.32 -9.92 -4.50
C VAL A 98 -7.59 -10.26 -3.73
N ARG A 99 -7.45 -11.14 -2.75
CA ARG A 99 -8.51 -11.55 -1.82
C ARG A 99 -8.01 -11.61 -0.39
N GLU A 100 -8.96 -11.70 0.51
CA GLU A 100 -8.71 -11.84 1.93
C GLU A 100 -7.94 -13.11 2.26
N TRP A 101 -7.19 -13.02 3.34
CA TRP A 101 -6.61 -14.17 3.98
C TRP A 101 -7.70 -15.02 4.63
N ASP A 102 -7.99 -16.18 4.04
CA ASP A 102 -8.73 -17.24 4.69
C ASP A 102 -7.76 -18.23 5.33
N GLU A 103 -7.82 -18.37 6.66
CA GLU A 103 -7.24 -19.53 7.32
C GLU A 103 -8.16 -20.71 7.01
N GLY A 104 -7.78 -21.56 6.05
CA GLY A 104 -8.56 -22.74 5.74
C GLY A 104 -8.81 -23.58 7.00
N GLY A 105 -10.06 -23.56 7.49
CA GLY A 105 -10.63 -24.53 8.44
C GLY A 105 -10.43 -24.28 9.94
N GLY A 106 -10.16 -23.05 10.40
CA GLY A 106 -10.13 -22.72 11.84
C GLY A 106 -10.85 -21.41 12.12
N GLU A 107 -11.68 -21.38 13.16
CA GLU A 107 -12.47 -20.22 13.59
C GLU A 107 -11.64 -18.92 13.56
N PRO A 108 -12.17 -17.84 12.95
CA PRO A 108 -11.46 -16.57 12.87
C PRO A 108 -11.17 -16.04 14.28
N ALA A 109 -9.93 -15.64 14.54
CA ALA A 109 -9.62 -14.82 15.70
C ALA A 109 -10.41 -13.51 15.56
N ALA A 110 -11.49 -13.41 16.33
CA ALA A 110 -12.42 -12.29 16.30
C ALA A 110 -11.66 -10.98 16.56
N PHE A 111 -11.60 -10.15 15.53
CA PHE A 111 -11.47 -8.70 15.67
C PHE A 111 -12.81 -8.11 15.25
N GLU A 112 -13.54 -7.51 16.19
CA GLU A 112 -14.89 -7.00 15.99
C GLU A 112 -14.89 -5.86 14.97
N GLY A 113 -15.11 -6.24 13.71
CA GLY A 113 -15.16 -5.38 12.53
C GLY A 113 -15.47 -6.24 11.31
N SER A 114 -16.60 -6.94 11.40
CA SER A 114 -17.11 -8.02 10.54
C SER A 114 -16.65 -7.99 9.07
N LEU A 115 -16.18 -9.15 8.60
CA LEU A 115 -15.96 -9.56 7.19
C LEU A 115 -17.03 -9.01 6.22
N ALA A 116 -18.28 -8.96 6.68
CA ALA A 116 -19.41 -8.46 5.92
C ALA A 116 -19.27 -6.98 5.53
N ALA A 117 -18.61 -6.16 6.36
CA ALA A 117 -18.34 -4.76 6.04
C ALA A 117 -17.27 -4.63 4.94
N ALA A 118 -16.23 -5.48 4.95
CA ALA A 118 -15.19 -5.47 3.93
C ALA A 118 -15.71 -5.92 2.55
N GLU A 119 -16.57 -6.95 2.52
CA GLU A 119 -17.26 -7.38 1.29
C GLU A 119 -18.34 -6.38 0.83
N ALA A 120 -19.08 -5.75 1.75
CA ALA A 120 -20.05 -4.70 1.42
C ALA A 120 -19.37 -3.43 0.86
N CYS A 121 -18.15 -3.11 1.31
CA CYS A 121 -17.33 -2.04 0.77
C CYS A 121 -16.70 -2.39 -0.59
N ARG A 122 -16.75 -3.66 -1.00
CA ARG A 122 -16.32 -4.03 -2.34
C ARG A 122 -17.33 -3.43 -3.33
N PRO A 123 -16.90 -2.53 -4.23
CA PRO A 123 -17.85 -1.84 -5.06
C PRO A 123 -18.63 -2.81 -5.95
N ARG A 124 -19.93 -2.98 -5.67
CA ARG A 124 -20.86 -3.69 -6.56
C ARG A 124 -21.08 -2.81 -7.78
N GLY A 125 -20.53 -3.20 -8.93
CA GLY A 125 -20.79 -2.52 -10.20
C GLY A 125 -19.94 -1.28 -10.50
N VAL A 126 -18.79 -1.07 -9.84
CA VAL A 126 -17.83 -0.08 -10.36
C VAL A 126 -17.30 -0.60 -11.69
N ARG A 127 -17.77 0.00 -12.80
CA ARG A 127 -17.02 0.02 -14.05
C ARG A 127 -15.64 0.53 -13.68
N ALA A 128 -14.64 -0.34 -13.81
CA ALA A 128 -13.23 -0.02 -13.61
C ALA A 128 -12.96 1.36 -14.22
N GLY A 129 -12.77 2.38 -13.38
CA GLY A 129 -12.44 3.72 -13.85
C GLY A 129 -11.08 3.64 -14.50
N SER A 130 -11.03 3.58 -15.83
CA SER A 130 -9.84 3.62 -16.73
C SER A 130 -8.59 2.80 -16.36
N GLY A 131 -8.60 2.03 -15.28
CA GLY A 131 -7.51 1.21 -14.77
C GLY A 131 -7.55 -0.16 -15.43
N ALA A 132 -7.22 -0.20 -16.71
CA ALA A 132 -7.14 -1.41 -17.54
C ALA A 132 -6.11 -2.47 -17.04
N GLY A 133 -5.54 -2.34 -15.84
CA GLY A 133 -4.46 -3.19 -15.34
C GLY A 133 -4.88 -4.34 -14.42
N ALA A 134 -5.93 -4.18 -13.60
CA ALA A 134 -6.19 -5.12 -12.50
C ALA A 134 -6.95 -6.39 -12.91
N LYS A 135 -7.66 -6.37 -14.06
CA LYS A 135 -8.50 -7.50 -14.53
C LYS A 135 -7.71 -8.66 -15.15
N ALA A 136 -6.38 -8.54 -15.25
CA ALA A 136 -5.53 -9.42 -16.04
C ALA A 136 -4.63 -10.38 -15.23
N LEU A 137 -4.88 -10.53 -13.92
CA LEU A 137 -4.22 -11.57 -13.15
C LEU A 137 -4.99 -12.89 -13.31
N GLY A 138 -4.36 -13.90 -13.90
CA GLY A 138 -4.92 -15.25 -14.06
C GLY A 138 -5.08 -16.04 -12.75
N GLY A 139 -5.17 -15.36 -11.60
CA GLY A 139 -5.34 -15.92 -10.27
C GLY A 139 -5.52 -14.81 -9.22
N THR A 140 -6.26 -15.09 -8.15
CA THR A 140 -6.51 -14.13 -7.06
C THR A 140 -5.63 -14.47 -5.85
N ALA A 141 -4.62 -13.62 -5.58
CA ALA A 141 -3.66 -13.85 -4.49
C ALA A 141 -4.22 -13.43 -3.12
N ARG A 142 -3.95 -14.23 -2.09
CA ARG A 142 -4.29 -13.91 -0.69
C ARG A 142 -3.31 -12.92 -0.11
N LEU A 143 -3.81 -11.95 0.64
CA LEU A 143 -2.99 -10.91 1.26
C LEU A 143 -2.34 -11.44 2.55
N ALA A 144 -1.02 -11.65 2.52
CA ALA A 144 -0.28 -12.28 3.62
C ALA A 144 0.24 -11.24 4.63
N ASN A 145 1.15 -10.36 4.20
CA ASN A 145 1.79 -9.39 5.09
C ASN A 145 1.76 -7.99 4.49
N PHE A 146 1.38 -6.99 5.28
CA PHE A 146 1.55 -5.58 4.96
C PHE A 146 2.48 -4.95 5.99
N VAL A 147 3.72 -4.67 5.60
CA VAL A 147 4.75 -4.15 6.49
C VAL A 147 5.21 -2.78 5.99
N THR A 148 5.21 -1.78 6.87
CA THR A 148 5.71 -0.44 6.56
C THR A 148 6.78 -0.01 7.54
N PHE A 149 7.76 0.75 7.04
CA PHE A 149 8.85 1.33 7.81
C PHE A 149 8.86 2.83 7.60
N ALA A 150 8.75 3.60 8.68
CA ALA A 150 8.77 5.06 8.66
C ALA A 150 7.79 5.68 7.65
N SER A 151 6.64 5.04 7.39
CA SER A 151 5.67 5.57 6.42
C SER A 151 4.78 6.64 7.06
N PRO A 152 4.61 7.83 6.47
CA PRO A 152 3.82 8.92 7.03
C PRO A 152 2.31 8.70 6.83
N HIS A 153 1.74 7.70 7.52
CA HIS A 153 0.35 7.27 7.32
C HIS A 153 -0.70 8.32 7.66
N LEU A 154 -0.35 9.34 8.44
CA LEU A 154 -1.20 10.48 8.81
C LEU A 154 -0.61 11.82 8.33
N GLY A 155 0.32 11.79 7.38
CA GLY A 155 1.04 12.97 6.89
C GLY A 155 2.31 13.27 7.69
N SER A 156 3.11 14.22 7.23
CA SER A 156 4.32 14.67 7.93
C SER A 156 4.39 16.19 7.94
N PRO A 157 3.61 16.86 8.81
CA PRO A 157 3.59 18.32 8.87
C PRO A 157 4.94 18.91 9.26
N ARG A 158 5.82 18.18 9.98
CA ARG A 158 7.21 18.62 10.22
C ARG A 158 8.10 18.66 8.97
N LEU A 159 7.70 18.07 7.85
CA LEU A 159 8.36 18.28 6.56
C LEU A 159 8.23 19.76 6.10
N ALA A 160 7.37 20.57 6.73
CA ALA A 160 7.12 21.98 6.42
C ALA A 160 7.88 22.97 7.32
N ARG A 161 9.16 23.21 7.04
CA ARG A 161 9.77 24.51 7.44
C ARG A 161 10.37 25.33 6.30
N ARG A 162 10.26 24.92 5.04
CA ARG A 162 10.84 25.69 3.93
C ARG A 162 9.93 25.64 2.68
N CYS A 163 9.33 26.79 2.39
CA CYS A 163 8.72 27.22 1.11
C CYS A 163 7.24 26.86 0.87
N ASP A 164 6.41 27.87 0.62
CA ASP A 164 5.10 27.73 -0.03
C ASP A 164 5.28 27.33 -1.50
N GLY A 165 4.42 26.45 -2.00
CA GLY A 165 4.58 25.89 -3.35
C GLY A 165 5.65 24.80 -3.40
N GLY A 166 5.27 23.66 -3.98
CA GLY A 166 6.14 22.49 -4.07
C GLY A 166 5.46 21.38 -4.85
N PRO A 167 6.17 20.28 -5.12
CA PRO A 167 5.61 19.16 -5.87
C PRO A 167 4.37 18.58 -5.20
N LYS A 168 3.52 17.92 -5.99
CA LYS A 168 2.21 17.41 -5.53
C LYS A 168 2.35 16.49 -4.31
N THR A 169 3.31 15.55 -4.34
CA THR A 169 3.59 14.65 -3.22
C THR A 169 3.86 15.41 -1.93
N ARG A 170 4.59 16.53 -1.99
CA ARG A 170 4.89 17.33 -0.80
C ARG A 170 3.62 17.91 -0.20
N ARG A 171 2.75 18.52 -1.01
CA ARG A 171 1.46 19.06 -0.55
C ARG A 171 0.59 17.99 0.09
N GLU A 172 0.58 16.78 -0.48
CA GLU A 172 -0.12 15.62 0.08
C GLU A 172 0.45 15.21 1.44
N LEU A 173 1.77 15.13 1.58
CA LEU A 173 2.43 14.82 2.86
C LEU A 173 2.19 15.92 3.91
N LEU A 174 2.08 17.18 3.49
CA LEU A 174 1.77 18.31 4.37
C LEU A 174 0.28 18.47 4.69
N LEU A 175 -0.58 17.61 4.14
CA LEU A 175 -2.04 17.69 4.29
C LEU A 175 -2.66 18.98 3.74
N GLU A 176 -2.02 19.56 2.72
CA GLU A 176 -2.44 20.80 2.07
C GLU A 176 -3.36 20.55 0.85
N ASP A 177 -3.44 19.30 0.38
CA ASP A 177 -4.17 18.88 -0.82
C ASP A 177 -5.66 18.61 -0.54
N ARG A 178 -6.42 19.65 -0.20
CA ARG A 178 -7.86 19.52 0.03
C ARG A 178 -8.65 19.47 -1.28
N ALA A 179 -8.60 18.33 -1.97
CA ALA A 179 -9.39 18.12 -3.17
C ALA A 179 -10.85 17.77 -2.82
N PRO A 180 -11.85 18.50 -3.37
CA PRO A 180 -13.26 18.15 -3.18
C PRO A 180 -13.57 16.82 -3.87
N VAL A 181 -14.36 15.98 -3.20
CA VAL A 181 -14.84 14.70 -3.72
C VAL A 181 -16.36 14.73 -3.66
N PRO A 182 -17.08 14.47 -4.75
CA PRO A 182 -18.54 14.49 -4.75
C PRO A 182 -19.12 13.62 -3.62
N GLY A 183 -20.00 14.21 -2.81
CA GLY A 183 -20.66 13.51 -1.71
C GLY A 183 -19.79 13.21 -0.48
N ARG A 184 -18.57 13.75 -0.38
CA ARG A 184 -17.67 13.57 0.78
C ARG A 184 -17.08 14.90 1.25
N PRO A 185 -16.70 15.03 2.54
CA PRO A 185 -15.98 16.21 3.03
C PRO A 185 -14.62 16.36 2.32
N ALA A 186 -14.18 17.61 2.11
CA ALA A 186 -12.89 17.91 1.52
C ALA A 186 -11.75 17.57 2.49
N LEU A 187 -11.22 16.34 2.38
CA LEU A 187 -10.12 15.83 3.18
C LEU A 187 -8.85 15.61 2.32
N PRO A 188 -7.66 15.93 2.86
CA PRO A 188 -6.37 15.58 2.25
C PRO A 188 -6.29 14.09 1.88
N LEU A 189 -5.63 13.76 0.76
CA LEU A 189 -5.56 12.38 0.27
C LEU A 189 -4.97 11.43 1.32
N VAL A 190 -3.91 11.84 2.03
CA VAL A 190 -3.27 11.00 3.05
C VAL A 190 -4.23 10.66 4.20
N LEU A 191 -5.08 11.61 4.61
CA LEU A 191 -6.12 11.32 5.60
C LEU A 191 -7.20 10.41 5.05
N ARG A 192 -7.59 10.57 3.78
CA ARG A 192 -8.54 9.66 3.12
C ARG A 192 -8.02 8.23 3.05
N LEU A 193 -6.73 8.03 2.79
CA LEU A 193 -6.11 6.69 2.86
C LEU A 193 -6.30 6.05 4.24
N ALA A 194 -6.33 6.86 5.30
CA ALA A 194 -6.47 6.44 6.69
C ALA A 194 -7.92 6.33 7.20
N LEU A 195 -8.88 6.98 6.54
CA LEU A 195 -10.25 7.11 7.05
C LEU A 195 -11.31 6.52 6.11
N ASP A 196 -11.12 6.56 4.80
CA ASP A 196 -12.13 6.07 3.86
C ASP A 196 -12.09 4.53 3.80
N ASP A 197 -13.27 3.89 3.91
CA ASP A 197 -13.42 2.44 3.87
C ASP A 197 -12.84 1.79 2.61
N ASP A 198 -12.88 2.50 1.47
CA ASP A 198 -12.31 2.02 0.20
C ASP A 198 -10.81 1.67 0.30
N PHE A 199 -10.08 2.33 1.22
CA PHE A 199 -8.65 2.08 1.46
C PHE A 199 -8.41 1.22 2.69
N LEU A 200 -9.31 1.25 3.68
CA LEU A 200 -9.19 0.44 4.89
C LEU A 200 -9.63 -1.02 4.67
N ALA A 201 -10.69 -1.26 3.90
CA ALA A 201 -11.20 -2.60 3.61
C ALA A 201 -10.10 -3.55 3.08
N PRO A 202 -9.33 -3.23 2.03
CA PRO A 202 -8.28 -4.12 1.55
C PRO A 202 -7.13 -4.32 2.54
N LEU A 203 -6.89 -3.37 3.46
CA LEU A 203 -5.88 -3.54 4.50
C LEU A 203 -6.34 -4.56 5.57
N LYS A 204 -7.63 -4.56 5.92
CA LYS A 204 -8.21 -5.53 6.86
C LYS A 204 -8.04 -6.98 6.39
N CYS A 205 -8.04 -7.17 5.08
CA CYS A 205 -7.90 -8.47 4.43
C CYS A 205 -6.52 -9.12 4.51
N PHE A 206 -5.49 -8.41 5.00
CA PHE A 206 -4.18 -9.01 5.27
C PHE A 206 -4.20 -9.88 6.52
N ARG A 207 -3.52 -11.04 6.49
CA ARG A 207 -3.26 -11.85 7.69
C ARG A 207 -2.52 -11.05 8.77
N ARG A 208 -1.49 -10.32 8.36
CA ARG A 208 -0.61 -9.55 9.26
C ARG A 208 -0.39 -8.15 8.73
N ARG A 209 -0.53 -7.16 9.61
CA ARG A 209 -0.20 -5.75 9.38
C ARG A 209 0.82 -5.32 10.44
N ALA A 210 1.93 -4.74 10.01
CA ALA A 210 2.95 -4.22 10.93
C ALA A 210 3.43 -2.84 10.46
N CYS A 211 3.42 -1.87 11.37
CA CYS A 211 3.98 -0.54 11.14
C CYS A 211 5.17 -0.34 12.06
N TYR A 212 6.35 -0.14 11.50
CA TYR A 212 7.58 0.17 12.23
C TYR A 212 7.84 1.67 12.12
N ALA A 213 7.98 2.32 13.27
CA ALA A 213 8.23 3.75 13.37
C ALA A 213 9.53 4.01 14.12
N ASN A 214 10.32 4.93 13.60
CA ASN A 214 11.51 5.41 14.29
C ASN A 214 11.11 6.29 15.48
N VAL A 215 11.54 5.91 16.68
CA VAL A 215 11.25 6.67 17.92
C VAL A 215 12.14 7.91 18.02
N LYS A 216 13.39 7.81 17.53
CA LYS A 216 14.38 8.89 17.55
C LYS A 216 15.05 9.00 16.19
N TYR A 217 15.59 10.19 15.91
CA TYR A 217 16.44 10.52 14.75
C TYR A 217 15.78 10.55 13.38
N ASP A 218 14.49 10.26 13.27
CA ASP A 218 13.71 10.52 12.06
C ASP A 218 13.25 11.97 12.03
N ARG A 219 13.81 12.74 11.09
CA ARG A 219 13.47 14.15 10.88
C ARG A 219 12.43 14.33 9.77
N SER A 220 12.17 13.27 9.02
CA SER A 220 11.30 13.25 7.84
C SER A 220 9.88 12.80 8.17
N VAL A 221 9.73 11.81 9.03
CA VAL A 221 8.44 11.21 9.39
C VAL A 221 8.28 11.16 10.89
N GLU A 222 7.19 11.76 11.36
CA GLU A 222 6.86 11.80 12.78
C GLU A 222 6.43 10.43 13.29
N TYR A 223 6.90 10.06 14.48
CA TYR A 223 6.52 8.80 15.13
C TYR A 223 5.00 8.61 15.20
N ALA A 224 4.24 9.66 15.51
CA ALA A 224 2.78 9.61 15.59
C ALA A 224 2.12 9.31 14.23
N SER A 225 2.78 9.65 13.12
CA SER A 225 2.29 9.38 11.76
C SER A 225 2.66 7.98 11.29
N ALA A 226 3.84 7.47 11.67
CA ALA A 226 4.28 6.13 11.30
C ALA A 226 3.78 5.01 12.24
N SER A 227 3.54 5.34 13.51
CA SER A 227 3.11 4.40 14.55
C SER A 227 1.60 4.46 14.73
N VAL A 228 0.85 3.98 13.73
CA VAL A 228 -0.60 3.85 13.85
C VAL A 228 -0.89 2.66 14.75
N ARG A 229 -1.35 2.95 15.98
CA ARG A 229 -1.70 1.95 16.98
C ARG A 229 -3.15 2.16 17.40
N GLU A 230 -3.85 1.06 17.60
CA GLU A 230 -5.09 1.08 18.37
C GLU A 230 -4.74 1.45 19.82
N LYS A 231 -5.56 2.32 20.42
CA LYS A 231 -5.47 2.60 21.86
C LYS A 231 -6.32 1.62 22.63
#